data_AF-A0A0P7ZH20-F1
#
_entry.id   AF-A0A0P7ZH20-F1
#
_cell.length_a   1.000
_cell.length_b   1.000
_cell.length_c   1.000
_cell.angle_alpha   90.00
_cell.angle_beta   90.00
_cell.angle_gamma   90.00
#
_symmetry.space_group_name_H-M   'P 1'
#
loop_
_entity.id
_entity.type
_entity.pdbx_description
1 polymer ?
#
loop_
_entity_poly.entity_id
_entity_poly.type
_entity_poly.pdbx_seq_one_letter_code
_entity_poly.pdbx_strand_id
1 'polypeptide(L)'
;MLLLQLDEALAKADVQALAFLCTDLLSKDLSDVSSVSELLFLLQTRDLLSPHETSLLTELLHILKRQSLTRQLALPSRLPEPRFISSYREMLFDLSENITVDDLRTIKFLLHDTLPRRKLDESTEVKLEAYAMNREKSGFCLIINNYNFSSSKINLKNREGTLTDTKNLEAVFQWLGFETHVKQDFSRQQILTLLWDFGGKDHTNMDCFVCCVLSHGVPGGVYGVDGAEVRLSELLQPFSAHHCTSLQQKPKLFFIQACQGIQEQKAVFLQSDGPLGVTSDAFVPLDSFPTDADFLLGMATVPNFVSFRDKKQGTWYIRSLCQKLLLLVPRGIDLLSILTEVNNDVSNMTDSKGTKKQMPQPAYSLRKKVIFPKPKNPRPMLD
;
A
#
# COMPACT_ATOMS: atom_id res chain seq x y z
N MET A 1 20.07 -39.71 5.72
CA MET A 1 19.82 -39.35 4.31
C MET A 1 18.36 -38.95 4.09
N LEU A 2 17.39 -39.79 4.50
CA LEU A 2 15.94 -39.51 4.38
C LEU A 2 15.48 -38.21 5.08
N LEU A 3 15.96 -37.94 6.30
CA LEU A 3 15.62 -36.73 7.07
C LEU A 3 16.09 -35.43 6.38
N LEU A 4 17.32 -35.43 5.85
CA LEU A 4 17.90 -34.28 5.17
C LEU A 4 17.13 -33.94 3.87
N GLN A 5 16.73 -34.98 3.13
CA GLN A 5 15.94 -34.83 1.90
C GLN A 5 14.53 -34.28 2.16
N LEU A 6 13.93 -34.61 3.31
CA LEU A 6 12.60 -34.11 3.68
C LEU A 6 12.65 -32.66 4.18
N ASP A 7 13.66 -32.29 4.99
CA ASP A 7 13.84 -30.90 5.46
C ASP A 7 14.14 -29.94 4.30
N GLU A 8 14.86 -30.38 3.25
CA GLU A 8 15.12 -29.55 2.06
C GLU A 8 13.90 -29.43 1.13
N ALA A 9 12.98 -30.40 1.16
CA ALA A 9 11.90 -30.50 0.17
C ALA A 9 10.53 -30.00 0.67
N LEU A 10 10.31 -29.95 1.98
CA LEU A 10 9.04 -29.54 2.56
C LEU A 10 9.12 -28.08 3.01
N ALA A 11 8.16 -27.26 2.57
CA ALA A 11 8.05 -25.88 3.01
C ALA A 11 7.50 -25.84 4.45
N LYS A 12 7.67 -24.71 5.15
CA LYS A 12 7.14 -24.51 6.50
C LYS A 12 5.64 -24.85 6.63
N ALA A 13 4.85 -24.50 5.61
CA ALA A 13 3.42 -24.83 5.57
C ALA A 13 3.17 -26.35 5.52
N ASP A 14 3.99 -27.10 4.80
CA ASP A 14 3.90 -28.56 4.77
C ASP A 14 4.21 -29.16 6.15
N VAL A 15 5.19 -28.62 6.87
CA VAL A 15 5.52 -29.06 8.24
C VAL A 15 4.34 -28.85 9.18
N GLN A 16 3.68 -27.70 9.08
CA GLN A 16 2.50 -27.38 9.89
C GLN A 16 1.31 -28.28 9.54
N ALA A 17 1.11 -28.59 8.24
CA ALA A 17 0.10 -29.55 7.80
C ALA A 17 0.36 -30.95 8.35
N LEU A 18 1.62 -31.42 8.29
CA LEU A 18 2.00 -32.72 8.87
C LEU A 18 1.79 -32.76 10.39
N ALA A 19 2.18 -31.69 11.10
CA ALA A 19 1.95 -31.57 12.53
C ALA A 19 0.44 -31.62 12.86
N PHE A 20 -0.39 -30.92 12.09
CA PHE A 20 -1.85 -30.97 12.24
C PHE A 20 -2.39 -32.39 12.06
N LEU A 21 -2.00 -33.10 11.01
CA LEU A 21 -2.46 -34.47 10.74
C LEU A 21 -2.04 -35.45 11.85
N CYS A 22 -0.86 -35.26 12.43
CA CYS A 22 -0.31 -36.13 13.48
C CYS A 22 -0.80 -35.81 14.90
N THR A 23 -1.64 -34.79 15.08
CA THR A 23 -2.05 -34.30 16.42
C THR A 23 -2.72 -35.41 17.25
N ASP A 24 -3.61 -36.21 16.65
CA ASP A 24 -4.30 -37.30 17.35
C ASP A 24 -3.35 -38.44 17.73
N LEU A 25 -2.38 -38.73 16.85
CA LEU A 25 -1.41 -39.81 17.02
C LEU A 25 -0.45 -39.55 18.19
N LEU A 26 -0.04 -38.29 18.37
CA LEU A 26 0.88 -37.90 19.42
C LEU A 26 0.15 -37.47 20.72
N SER A 27 -1.17 -37.25 20.65
CA SER A 27 -2.00 -36.79 21.76
C SER A 27 -1.42 -35.55 22.46
N LYS A 28 -0.80 -34.66 21.69
CA LYS A 28 -0.12 -33.44 22.15
C LYS A 28 -0.43 -32.32 21.17
N ASP A 29 -0.45 -31.08 21.65
CA ASP A 29 -0.42 -29.92 20.78
C ASP A 29 0.94 -29.84 20.06
N LEU A 30 0.87 -29.74 18.74
CA LEU A 30 2.02 -29.68 17.84
C LEU A 30 2.12 -28.32 17.14
N SER A 31 1.38 -27.31 17.61
CA SER A 31 1.37 -25.95 17.06
C SER A 31 2.76 -25.30 16.98
N ASP A 32 3.65 -25.65 17.91
CA ASP A 32 4.99 -25.07 18.03
C ASP A 32 6.05 -25.81 17.20
N VAL A 33 5.69 -26.97 16.62
CA VAL A 33 6.62 -27.78 15.82
C VAL A 33 6.92 -27.04 14.51
N SER A 34 8.17 -26.65 14.34
CA SER A 34 8.59 -25.76 13.24
C SER A 34 9.54 -26.41 12.24
N SER A 35 10.00 -27.64 12.51
CA SER A 35 10.88 -28.42 11.63
C SER A 35 10.36 -29.84 11.41
N VAL A 36 10.62 -30.41 10.23
CA VAL A 36 10.21 -31.80 9.93
C VAL A 36 11.03 -32.77 10.77
N SER A 37 12.31 -32.47 10.99
CA SER A 37 13.18 -33.24 11.87
C SER A 37 12.62 -33.41 13.28
N GLU A 38 12.09 -32.34 13.89
CA GLU A 38 11.42 -32.39 15.20
C GLU A 38 10.16 -33.27 15.17
N LEU A 39 9.31 -33.11 14.16
CA LEU A 39 8.09 -33.91 14.03
C LEU A 39 8.40 -35.40 13.86
N LEU A 40 9.37 -35.74 13.00
CA LEU A 40 9.76 -37.13 12.75
C LEU A 40 10.42 -37.75 13.97
N PHE A 41 11.19 -36.99 14.73
CA PHE A 41 11.73 -37.46 16.02
C PHE A 41 10.59 -37.81 16.99
N LEU A 42 9.57 -36.96 17.12
CA LEU A 42 8.41 -37.25 17.97
C LEU A 42 7.67 -38.52 17.53
N LEU A 43 7.47 -38.70 16.23
CA LEU A 43 6.84 -39.91 15.68
C LEU A 43 7.69 -41.17 15.92
N GLN A 44 9.01 -41.07 15.79
CA GLN A 44 9.95 -42.15 16.10
C GLN A 44 9.92 -42.54 17.58
N THR A 45 9.85 -41.57 18.50
CA THR A 45 9.77 -41.85 19.94
C THR A 45 8.48 -42.59 20.36
N ARG A 46 7.47 -42.64 19.48
CA ARG A 46 6.22 -43.37 19.67
C ARG A 46 6.14 -44.67 18.86
N ASP A 47 7.25 -45.09 18.24
CA ASP A 47 7.34 -46.25 17.34
C ASP A 47 6.38 -46.19 16.14
N LEU A 48 5.97 -44.98 15.73
CA LEU A 48 5.05 -44.77 14.60
C LEU A 48 5.78 -44.62 13.25
N LEU A 49 7.11 -44.50 13.30
CA LEU A 49 7.95 -44.30 12.13
C LEU A 49 9.33 -44.90 12.36
N SER A 50 9.81 -45.69 11.42
CA SER A 50 11.17 -46.23 11.45
C SER A 50 11.74 -46.33 10.02
N PRO A 51 13.06 -46.53 9.86
CA PRO A 51 13.66 -46.75 8.53
C PRO A 51 13.07 -47.95 7.78
N HIS A 52 12.44 -48.89 8.49
CA HIS A 52 11.83 -50.09 7.93
C HIS A 52 10.29 -50.03 7.88
N GLU A 53 9.68 -49.03 8.55
CA GLU A 53 8.24 -48.83 8.63
C GLU A 53 7.89 -47.40 8.24
N THR A 54 7.61 -47.22 6.95
CA THR A 54 7.34 -45.92 6.32
C THR A 54 5.86 -45.73 5.95
N SER A 55 4.98 -46.59 6.46
CA SER A 55 3.55 -46.62 6.14
C SER A 55 2.87 -45.29 6.50
N LEU A 56 3.09 -44.77 7.71
CA LEU A 56 2.55 -43.48 8.14
C LEU A 56 3.08 -42.32 7.28
N LEU A 57 4.38 -42.29 6.99
CA LEU A 57 4.98 -41.25 6.14
C LEU A 57 4.40 -41.28 4.72
N THR A 58 4.16 -42.48 4.19
CA THR A 58 3.56 -42.69 2.87
C THR A 58 2.13 -42.13 2.85
N GLU A 59 1.34 -42.42 3.87
CA GLU A 59 -0.02 -41.88 4.02
C GLU A 59 -0.01 -40.35 4.11
N LEU A 60 0.83 -39.78 4.99
CA LEU A 60 0.93 -38.33 5.17
C LEU A 60 1.29 -37.60 3.88
N LEU A 61 2.34 -38.05 3.16
CA LEU A 61 2.73 -37.43 1.89
C LEU A 61 1.67 -37.58 0.80
N HIS A 62 0.86 -38.64 0.86
CA HIS A 62 -0.27 -38.81 -0.04
C HIS A 62 -1.38 -37.80 0.25
N ILE A 63 -1.74 -37.58 1.53
CA ILE A 63 -2.73 -36.57 1.95
C ILE A 63 -2.26 -35.16 1.53
N LEU A 64 -0.97 -34.85 1.73
CA LEU A 64 -0.36 -33.59 1.29
C LEU A 64 -0.21 -33.46 -0.24
N LYS A 65 -0.60 -34.49 -1.01
CA LYS A 65 -0.47 -34.55 -2.49
C LYS A 65 0.98 -34.36 -2.98
N ARG A 66 1.98 -34.74 -2.18
CA ARG A 66 3.41 -34.63 -2.51
C ARG A 66 3.94 -35.87 -3.25
N GLN A 67 3.31 -36.20 -4.38
CA GLN A 67 3.62 -37.43 -5.13
C GLN A 67 5.07 -37.49 -5.67
N SER A 68 5.67 -36.34 -5.97
CA SER A 68 7.09 -36.27 -6.39
C SER A 68 8.02 -36.79 -5.29
N LEU A 69 7.76 -36.42 -4.04
CA LEU A 69 8.55 -36.85 -2.88
C LEU A 69 8.33 -38.33 -2.57
N THR A 70 7.10 -38.83 -2.69
CA THR A 70 6.81 -40.26 -2.56
C THR A 70 7.65 -41.10 -3.53
N ARG A 71 7.80 -40.64 -4.78
CA ARG A 71 8.64 -41.32 -5.79
C ARG A 71 10.14 -41.20 -5.50
N GLN A 72 10.60 -40.01 -5.12
CA GLN A 72 12.01 -39.77 -4.80
C GLN A 72 12.49 -40.60 -3.61
N LEU A 73 11.62 -40.82 -2.62
CA LEU A 73 11.90 -41.62 -1.42
C LEU A 73 11.61 -43.12 -1.61
N ALA A 74 11.27 -43.55 -2.84
CA ALA A 74 10.91 -44.94 -3.17
C ALA A 74 9.83 -45.54 -2.24
N LEU A 75 8.87 -44.70 -1.81
CA LEU A 75 7.78 -45.13 -0.94
C LEU A 75 6.72 -45.90 -1.73
N PRO A 76 5.98 -46.83 -1.08
CA PRO A 76 4.88 -47.56 -1.72
C PRO A 76 3.85 -46.62 -2.35
N SER A 77 3.37 -46.96 -3.55
CA SER A 77 2.33 -46.19 -4.25
C SER A 77 0.92 -46.44 -3.71
N ARG A 78 0.72 -47.56 -3.01
CA ARG A 78 -0.55 -47.92 -2.38
C ARG A 78 -0.59 -47.40 -0.96
N LEU A 79 -1.73 -46.84 -0.57
CA LEU A 79 -1.99 -46.42 0.81
C LEU A 79 -1.91 -47.63 1.76
N PRO A 80 -1.41 -47.43 3.00
CA PRO A 80 -1.34 -48.49 3.99
C PRO A 80 -2.75 -48.90 4.44
N GLU A 81 -2.88 -50.18 4.77
CA GLU A 81 -4.08 -50.76 5.40
C GLU A 81 -3.63 -51.52 6.66
N PRO A 82 -4.08 -51.14 7.87
CA PRO A 82 -5.03 -50.06 8.16
C PRO A 82 -4.40 -48.66 8.00
N ARG A 83 -5.24 -47.66 7.74
CA ARG A 83 -4.86 -46.24 7.76
C ARG A 83 -4.58 -45.76 9.18
N PHE A 84 -3.61 -44.87 9.32
CA PHE A 84 -3.22 -44.25 10.58
C PHE A 84 -3.98 -42.94 10.84
N ILE A 85 -4.22 -42.15 9.79
CA ILE A 85 -4.91 -40.87 9.92
C ILE A 85 -6.42 -41.09 9.84
N SER A 86 -7.15 -40.56 10.83
CA SER A 86 -8.60 -40.71 10.86
C SER A 86 -9.25 -39.94 9.71
N SER A 87 -10.37 -40.47 9.19
CA SER A 87 -11.15 -39.80 8.14
C SER A 87 -11.64 -38.41 8.57
N TYR A 88 -11.86 -38.21 9.88
CA TYR A 88 -12.21 -36.90 10.44
C TYR A 88 -11.05 -35.91 10.33
N ARG A 89 -9.82 -36.32 10.65
CA ARG A 89 -8.64 -35.47 10.58
C ARG A 89 -8.30 -35.08 9.14
N GLU A 90 -8.42 -36.02 8.23
CA GLU A 90 -8.28 -35.79 6.78
C GLU A 90 -9.33 -34.80 6.27
N MET A 91 -10.60 -34.96 6.66
CA MET A 91 -11.67 -34.01 6.32
C MET A 91 -11.37 -32.58 6.82
N LEU A 92 -10.89 -32.43 8.05
CA LEU A 92 -10.54 -31.10 8.59
C LEU A 92 -9.38 -30.46 7.82
N PHE A 93 -8.38 -31.25 7.41
CA PHE A 93 -7.28 -30.78 6.59
C PHE A 93 -7.79 -30.31 5.22
N ASP A 94 -8.60 -31.14 4.54
CA ASP A 94 -9.20 -30.78 3.25
C ASP A 94 -10.05 -29.50 3.36
N LEU A 95 -10.81 -29.33 4.44
CA LEU A 95 -11.55 -28.09 4.69
C LEU A 95 -10.61 -26.90 4.85
N SER A 96 -9.51 -27.04 5.60
CA SER A 96 -8.56 -25.95 5.82
C SER A 96 -7.84 -25.49 4.55
N GLU A 97 -7.61 -26.40 3.60
CA GLU A 97 -6.98 -26.08 2.31
C GLU A 97 -7.93 -25.42 1.32
N ASN A 98 -9.24 -25.66 1.44
CA ASN A 98 -10.25 -25.20 0.48
C ASN A 98 -11.10 -24.02 0.97
N ILE A 99 -10.98 -23.62 2.24
CA ILE A 99 -11.75 -22.52 2.82
C ILE A 99 -11.27 -21.17 2.27
N THR A 100 -12.20 -20.32 1.81
CA THR A 100 -11.86 -18.96 1.36
C THR A 100 -11.91 -17.94 2.50
N VAL A 101 -11.36 -16.76 2.26
CA VAL A 101 -11.47 -15.62 3.21
C VAL A 101 -12.95 -15.24 3.46
N ASP A 102 -13.82 -15.39 2.46
CA ASP A 102 -15.25 -15.10 2.61
C ASP A 102 -15.99 -16.20 3.39
N ASP A 103 -15.59 -17.46 3.23
CA ASP A 103 -16.10 -18.56 4.06
C ASP A 103 -15.69 -18.37 5.52
N LEU A 104 -14.43 -17.99 5.78
CA LEU A 104 -13.94 -17.65 7.12
C LEU A 104 -14.72 -16.49 7.76
N ARG A 105 -15.05 -15.44 6.99
CA ARG A 105 -15.91 -14.34 7.46
C ARG A 105 -17.30 -14.84 7.82
N THR A 106 -17.87 -15.70 6.99
CA THR A 106 -19.20 -16.27 7.19
C THR A 106 -19.23 -17.14 8.45
N ILE A 107 -18.25 -18.03 8.62
CA ILE A 107 -18.11 -18.87 9.82
C ILE A 107 -17.95 -18.00 11.08
N LYS A 108 -17.11 -16.98 11.02
CA LYS A 108 -16.92 -16.03 12.13
C LYS A 108 -18.20 -15.29 12.49
N PHE A 109 -19.02 -14.95 11.51
CA PHE A 109 -20.35 -14.35 11.72
C PHE A 109 -21.31 -15.34 12.39
N LEU A 110 -21.39 -16.58 11.88
CA LEU A 110 -22.27 -17.62 12.43
C LEU A 110 -21.89 -18.03 13.86
N LEU A 111 -20.60 -17.98 14.20
CA LEU A 111 -20.08 -18.34 15.52
C LEU A 111 -20.10 -17.19 16.54
N HIS A 112 -20.64 -16.02 16.18
CA HIS A 112 -20.62 -14.83 17.04
C HIS A 112 -21.34 -15.02 18.38
N ASP A 113 -22.43 -15.79 18.38
CA ASP A 113 -23.22 -16.10 19.58
C ASP A 113 -22.68 -17.28 20.38
N THR A 114 -21.72 -18.03 19.83
CA THR A 114 -21.13 -19.23 20.45
C THR A 114 -19.71 -19.03 20.95
N LEU A 115 -18.91 -18.19 20.30
CA LEU A 115 -17.51 -17.93 20.66
C LEU A 115 -17.28 -16.47 21.09
N PRO A 116 -16.53 -16.22 22.18
CA PRO A 116 -16.16 -14.86 22.58
C PRO A 116 -15.41 -14.14 21.45
N ARG A 117 -15.79 -12.89 21.16
CA ARG A 117 -15.16 -12.05 20.12
C ARG A 117 -13.63 -12.08 20.15
N ARG A 118 -13.04 -12.09 21.36
CA ARG A 118 -11.59 -12.17 21.55
C ARG A 118 -10.96 -13.41 20.88
N LYS A 119 -11.60 -14.58 20.96
CA LYS A 119 -11.11 -15.83 20.34
C LYS A 119 -11.30 -15.86 18.82
N LEU A 120 -12.27 -15.10 18.31
CA LEU A 120 -12.51 -14.97 16.87
C LEU A 120 -11.56 -13.95 16.20
N ASP A 121 -10.88 -13.11 17.00
CA ASP A 121 -9.98 -12.03 16.57
C ASP A 121 -8.49 -12.30 16.85
N GLU A 122 -8.12 -13.46 17.42
CA GLU A 122 -6.72 -13.89 17.60
C GLU A 122 -6.06 -14.29 16.26
N SER A 123 -6.05 -13.35 15.30
CA SER A 123 -5.07 -13.31 14.22
C SER A 123 -3.86 -12.50 14.72
N THR A 124 -2.68 -13.10 14.71
CA THR A 124 -1.37 -12.50 15.08
C THR A 124 -0.94 -11.28 14.23
N GLU A 125 -1.82 -10.72 13.41
CA GLU A 125 -1.56 -9.48 12.69
C GLU A 125 -1.64 -8.29 13.64
N VAL A 126 -0.52 -7.56 13.79
CA VAL A 126 -0.52 -6.22 14.38
C VAL A 126 -1.42 -5.33 13.53
N LYS A 127 -2.67 -5.16 13.97
CA LYS A 127 -3.65 -4.35 13.27
C LYS A 127 -3.30 -2.88 13.48
N LEU A 128 -2.61 -2.29 12.51
CA LEU A 128 -2.30 -0.85 12.51
C LEU A 128 -3.61 -0.05 12.65
N GLU A 129 -3.65 0.86 13.61
CA GLU A 129 -4.79 1.73 13.83
C GLU A 129 -5.06 2.62 12.60
N ALA A 130 -6.31 3.04 12.43
CA ALA A 130 -6.73 3.98 11.40
C ALA A 130 -7.16 5.33 12.01
N TYR A 131 -7.02 6.42 11.25
CA TYR A 131 -7.60 7.71 11.63
C TYR A 131 -9.12 7.64 11.62
N ALA A 132 -9.77 8.40 12.50
CA ALA A 132 -11.21 8.58 12.47
C ALA A 132 -11.59 9.39 11.24
N MET A 133 -12.37 8.77 10.34
CA MET A 133 -12.85 9.35 9.07
C MET A 133 -14.38 9.25 9.02
N ASN A 134 -15.06 9.69 10.07
CA ASN A 134 -16.50 9.49 10.26
C ASN A 134 -17.19 10.71 10.87
N ARG A 135 -16.57 11.88 10.77
CA ARG A 135 -17.16 13.15 11.20
C ARG A 135 -18.18 13.63 10.17
N GLU A 136 -18.83 14.74 10.50
CA GLU A 136 -19.90 15.32 9.67
C GLU A 136 -19.43 15.72 8.27
N LYS A 137 -18.17 16.17 8.14
CA LYS A 137 -17.55 16.55 6.87
C LYS A 137 -16.19 15.88 6.71
N SER A 138 -15.86 15.41 5.51
CA SER A 138 -14.51 14.89 5.22
C SER A 138 -13.44 15.96 5.43
N GLY A 139 -13.72 17.19 4.99
CA GLY A 139 -12.89 18.38 5.19
C GLY A 139 -12.79 19.26 3.95
N PHE A 140 -11.88 20.24 3.98
CA PHE A 140 -11.57 21.05 2.81
C PHE A 140 -10.58 20.34 1.89
N CYS A 141 -10.80 20.49 0.58
CA CYS A 141 -9.84 20.14 -0.46
C CYS A 141 -9.49 21.41 -1.26
N LEU A 142 -8.31 21.96 -1.01
CA LEU A 142 -7.82 23.11 -1.75
C LEU A 142 -7.07 22.66 -3.01
N ILE A 143 -7.42 23.20 -4.17
CA ILE A 143 -6.74 22.90 -5.44
C ILE A 143 -6.17 24.19 -6.01
N ILE A 144 -4.84 24.34 -5.97
CA ILE A 144 -4.13 25.48 -6.56
C ILE A 144 -3.63 25.06 -7.92
N ASN A 145 -4.23 25.60 -8.97
CA ASN A 145 -3.87 25.32 -10.35
C ASN A 145 -3.22 26.54 -11.02
N ASN A 146 -1.91 26.47 -11.24
CA ASN A 146 -1.18 27.50 -11.96
C ASN A 146 -0.99 27.06 -13.42
N TYR A 147 -1.64 27.74 -14.34
CA TYR A 147 -1.60 27.52 -15.78
C TYR A 147 -0.77 28.58 -16.51
N ASN A 148 -1.06 29.86 -16.28
CA ASN A 148 -0.51 30.99 -17.03
C ASN A 148 0.69 31.60 -16.31
N PHE A 149 1.88 31.46 -16.92
CA PHE A 149 3.14 32.02 -16.38
C PHE A 149 3.67 33.17 -17.26
N SER A 150 2.84 33.76 -18.11
CA SER A 150 3.25 34.86 -18.99
C SER A 150 3.78 36.09 -18.24
N SER A 151 3.33 36.31 -17.00
CA SER A 151 3.79 37.39 -16.11
C SER A 151 5.01 37.02 -15.27
N SER A 152 5.55 35.81 -15.42
CA SER A 152 6.66 35.32 -14.62
C SER A 152 7.95 36.09 -14.92
N LYS A 153 8.70 36.43 -13.86
CA LYS A 153 10.02 37.06 -14.00
C LYS A 153 11.09 36.12 -14.58
N ILE A 154 10.82 34.82 -14.55
CA ILE A 154 11.64 33.75 -15.14
C ILE A 154 10.89 33.09 -16.30
N ASN A 155 11.62 32.55 -17.28
CA ASN A 155 11.03 32.00 -18.51
C ASN A 155 10.36 30.64 -18.26
N LEU A 156 9.11 30.67 -17.77
CA LEU A 156 8.25 29.50 -17.54
C LEU A 156 7.13 29.46 -18.58
N LYS A 157 6.90 28.28 -19.17
CA LYS A 157 5.86 28.07 -20.20
C LYS A 157 4.48 27.80 -19.59
N ASN A 158 3.40 28.06 -20.31
CA ASN A 158 2.06 27.71 -19.83
C ASN A 158 1.85 26.19 -19.67
N ARG A 159 0.99 25.79 -18.72
CA ARG A 159 0.80 24.39 -18.31
C ARG A 159 -0.41 23.70 -18.97
N GLU A 160 -0.43 23.64 -20.29
CA GLU A 160 -1.47 22.95 -21.10
C GLU A 160 -1.98 21.60 -20.55
N GLY A 161 -3.29 21.41 -20.42
CA GLY A 161 -3.85 20.15 -19.89
C GLY A 161 -3.96 20.07 -18.36
N THR A 162 -3.43 21.05 -17.62
CA THR A 162 -3.62 21.13 -16.15
C THR A 162 -5.07 21.38 -15.72
N LEU A 163 -5.92 21.88 -16.64
CA LEU A 163 -7.35 22.02 -16.40
C LEU A 163 -8.04 20.65 -16.32
N THR A 164 -7.60 19.66 -17.11
CA THR A 164 -8.07 18.27 -17.02
C THR A 164 -7.76 17.70 -15.63
N ASP A 165 -6.53 17.90 -15.16
CA ASP A 165 -6.12 17.49 -13.80
C ASP A 165 -6.99 18.15 -12.72
N THR A 166 -7.25 19.46 -12.86
CA THR A 166 -8.06 20.22 -11.91
C THR A 166 -9.48 19.67 -11.81
N LYS A 167 -10.12 19.42 -12.95
CA LYS A 167 -11.47 18.83 -13.00
C LYS A 167 -11.52 17.43 -12.40
N ASN A 168 -10.55 16.59 -12.74
CA ASN A 168 -10.49 15.22 -12.24
C ASN A 168 -10.29 15.19 -10.72
N LEU A 169 -9.40 16.03 -10.18
CA LEU A 169 -9.22 16.18 -8.74
C LEU A 169 -10.48 16.70 -8.06
N GLU A 170 -11.10 17.75 -8.60
CA GLU A 170 -12.31 18.33 -8.05
C GLU A 170 -13.43 17.28 -8.00
N ALA A 171 -13.69 16.57 -9.09
CA ALA A 171 -14.72 15.54 -9.16
C ALA A 171 -14.46 14.39 -8.17
N VAL A 172 -13.21 13.91 -8.07
CA VAL A 172 -12.87 12.82 -7.15
C VAL A 172 -12.98 13.26 -5.70
N PHE A 173 -12.48 14.42 -5.32
CA PHE A 173 -12.52 14.87 -3.93
C PHE A 173 -13.94 15.30 -3.50
N GLN A 174 -14.74 15.89 -4.39
CA GLN A 174 -16.17 16.08 -4.13
C GLN A 174 -16.90 14.74 -3.93
N TRP A 175 -16.59 13.74 -4.76
CA TRP A 175 -17.14 12.39 -4.60
C TRP A 175 -16.73 11.76 -3.26
N LEU A 176 -15.52 12.01 -2.77
CA LEU A 176 -15.05 11.61 -1.44
C LEU A 176 -15.65 12.46 -0.29
N GLY A 177 -16.55 13.40 -0.58
CA GLY A 177 -17.26 14.21 0.43
C GLY A 177 -16.49 15.44 0.91
N PHE A 178 -15.44 15.88 0.21
CA PHE A 178 -14.73 17.10 0.52
C PHE A 178 -15.44 18.33 -0.04
N GLU A 179 -15.30 19.44 0.68
CA GLU A 179 -15.64 20.76 0.17
C GLU A 179 -14.44 21.29 -0.64
N THR A 180 -14.56 21.28 -1.97
CA THR A 180 -13.47 21.66 -2.87
C THR A 180 -13.40 23.16 -3.13
N HIS A 181 -12.18 23.70 -3.12
CA HIS A 181 -11.89 25.11 -3.38
C HIS A 181 -10.80 25.22 -4.45
N VAL A 182 -11.19 25.53 -5.68
CA VAL A 182 -10.24 25.68 -6.80
C VAL A 182 -9.77 27.13 -6.91
N LYS A 183 -8.45 27.35 -6.99
CA LYS A 183 -7.81 28.65 -7.21
C LYS A 183 -6.91 28.58 -8.43
N GLN A 184 -6.98 29.60 -9.28
CA GLN A 184 -6.35 29.63 -10.59
C GLN A 184 -5.32 30.74 -10.65
N ASP A 185 -4.12 30.42 -11.15
CA ASP A 185 -3.05 31.37 -11.46
C ASP A 185 -2.65 32.29 -10.29
N PHE A 186 -2.26 31.69 -9.16
CA PHE A 186 -1.86 32.44 -7.96
C PHE A 186 -0.34 32.72 -7.93
N SER A 187 0.02 33.96 -7.60
CA SER A 187 1.39 34.37 -7.26
C SER A 187 1.85 33.75 -5.94
N ARG A 188 3.16 33.79 -5.66
CA ARG A 188 3.72 33.34 -4.37
C ARG A 188 2.95 33.93 -3.19
N GLN A 189 2.74 35.24 -3.18
CA GLN A 189 2.08 35.90 -2.05
C GLN A 189 0.62 35.45 -1.89
N GLN A 190 -0.11 35.29 -3.00
CA GLN A 190 -1.49 34.81 -2.96
C GLN A 190 -1.59 33.36 -2.48
N ILE A 191 -0.65 32.49 -2.89
CA ILE A 191 -0.57 31.11 -2.38
C ILE A 191 -0.38 31.12 -0.86
N LEU A 192 0.60 31.87 -0.35
CA LEU A 192 0.87 31.92 1.08
C LEU A 192 -0.31 32.47 1.88
N THR A 193 -0.88 33.59 1.45
CA THR A 193 -2.06 34.18 2.10
C THR A 193 -3.23 33.21 2.13
N LEU A 194 -3.48 32.49 1.04
CA LEU A 194 -4.55 31.49 0.95
C LEU A 194 -4.32 30.32 1.92
N LEU A 195 -3.09 29.81 2.02
CA LEU A 195 -2.79 28.69 2.91
C LEU A 195 -2.91 29.09 4.38
N TRP A 196 -2.49 30.32 4.72
CA TRP A 196 -2.72 30.88 6.06
C TRP A 196 -4.21 31.11 6.37
N ASP A 197 -5.02 31.54 5.39
CA ASP A 197 -6.48 31.62 5.54
C ASP A 197 -7.07 30.24 5.88
N PHE A 198 -6.74 29.20 5.10
CA PHE A 198 -7.23 27.84 5.35
C PHE A 198 -6.67 27.22 6.63
N GLY A 199 -5.41 27.52 7.00
CA GLY A 199 -4.81 27.11 8.27
C GLY A 199 -5.49 27.75 9.48
N GLY A 200 -6.08 28.95 9.32
CA GLY A 200 -6.82 29.66 10.35
C GLY A 200 -8.30 29.30 10.47
N LYS A 201 -8.85 28.48 9.57
CA LYS A 201 -10.26 28.02 9.63
C LYS A 201 -10.45 26.99 10.74
N ASP A 202 -11.71 26.83 11.18
CA ASP A 202 -12.06 25.75 12.11
C ASP A 202 -12.27 24.43 11.35
N HIS A 203 -11.45 23.43 11.72
CA HIS A 203 -11.51 22.08 11.17
C HIS A 203 -12.04 21.06 12.19
N THR A 204 -12.58 21.47 13.34
CA THR A 204 -12.93 20.59 14.46
C THR A 204 -13.87 19.45 14.05
N ASN A 205 -14.88 19.76 13.23
CA ASN A 205 -15.87 18.80 12.72
C ASN A 205 -15.46 18.14 11.39
N MET A 206 -14.20 18.29 10.97
CA MET A 206 -13.64 17.70 9.76
C MET A 206 -12.73 16.53 10.07
N ASP A 207 -12.70 15.53 9.19
CA ASP A 207 -11.84 14.35 9.31
C ASP A 207 -10.37 14.64 8.99
N CYS A 208 -10.12 15.38 7.92
CA CYS A 208 -8.77 15.68 7.44
C CYS A 208 -8.72 16.95 6.58
N PHE A 209 -7.54 17.32 6.12
CA PHE A 209 -7.32 18.41 5.16
C PHE A 209 -6.59 17.90 3.92
N VAL A 210 -7.01 18.35 2.74
CA VAL A 210 -6.36 18.03 1.46
C VAL A 210 -5.92 19.32 0.76
N CYS A 211 -4.70 19.35 0.23
CA CYS A 211 -4.21 20.42 -0.64
C CYS A 211 -3.49 19.84 -1.87
N CYS A 212 -4.00 20.14 -3.05
CA CYS A 212 -3.41 19.78 -4.33
C CYS A 212 -2.76 21.02 -4.96
N VAL A 213 -1.49 20.92 -5.37
CA VAL A 213 -0.78 22.02 -6.03
C VAL A 213 -0.28 21.57 -7.40
N LEU A 214 -0.79 22.20 -8.45
CA LEU A 214 -0.45 21.94 -9.84
C LEU A 214 0.34 23.15 -10.39
N SER A 215 1.67 23.05 -10.45
CA SER A 215 2.51 24.18 -10.87
C SER A 215 3.80 23.72 -11.56
N HIS A 216 4.64 24.67 -11.97
CA HIS A 216 6.06 24.40 -12.18
C HIS A 216 6.74 24.22 -10.82
N GLY A 217 7.86 23.50 -10.82
CA GLY A 217 8.59 23.23 -9.58
C GLY A 217 10.06 23.56 -9.66
N VAL A 218 10.62 23.64 -8.47
CA VAL A 218 12.03 23.87 -8.14
C VAL A 218 12.39 22.83 -7.08
N PRO A 219 13.65 22.38 -6.95
CA PRO A 219 14.01 21.47 -5.87
C PRO A 219 13.51 21.96 -4.50
N GLY A 220 12.65 21.18 -3.86
CA GLY A 220 12.09 21.52 -2.53
C GLY A 220 10.95 22.54 -2.55
N GLY A 221 10.35 22.84 -3.70
CA GLY A 221 9.26 23.82 -3.79
C GLY A 221 8.50 23.84 -5.11
N VAL A 222 7.64 24.85 -5.24
CA VAL A 222 6.84 25.16 -6.42
C VAL A 222 6.97 26.63 -6.78
N TYR A 223 6.59 27.00 -8.00
CA TYR A 223 6.52 28.40 -8.41
C TYR A 223 5.10 28.96 -8.31
N GLY A 224 4.98 30.22 -7.88
CA GLY A 224 3.82 31.04 -8.20
C GLY A 224 3.85 31.50 -9.67
N VAL A 225 2.73 32.00 -10.20
CA VAL A 225 2.68 32.50 -11.60
C VAL A 225 3.55 33.73 -11.86
N ASP A 226 3.98 34.40 -10.79
CA ASP A 226 4.96 35.49 -10.80
C ASP A 226 6.41 35.00 -10.94
N GLY A 227 6.63 33.67 -10.95
CA GLY A 227 7.94 33.05 -11.02
C GLY A 227 8.70 33.05 -9.70
N ALA A 228 8.04 33.45 -8.59
CA ALA A 228 8.64 33.40 -7.26
C ALA A 228 8.42 32.03 -6.62
N GLU A 229 9.42 31.56 -5.87
CA GLU A 229 9.44 30.24 -5.25
C GLU A 229 8.60 30.20 -3.96
N VAL A 230 7.84 29.12 -3.80
CA VAL A 230 7.15 28.73 -2.57
C VAL A 230 7.78 27.41 -2.12
N ARG A 231 8.44 27.41 -0.96
CA ARG A 231 9.07 26.20 -0.42
C ARG A 231 8.00 25.25 0.10
N LEU A 232 8.27 23.95 0.05
CA LEU A 232 7.38 22.93 0.62
C LEU A 232 7.12 23.21 2.12
N SER A 233 8.13 23.62 2.88
CA SER A 233 7.97 23.98 4.29
C SER A 233 6.98 25.15 4.48
N GLU A 234 6.99 26.15 3.59
CA GLU A 234 6.02 27.25 3.62
C GLU A 234 4.60 26.80 3.25
N LEU A 235 4.46 25.75 2.42
CA LEU A 235 3.15 25.17 2.11
C LEU A 235 2.54 24.43 3.31
N LEU A 236 3.38 23.70 4.05
CA LEU A 236 2.96 22.83 5.15
C LEU A 236 2.79 23.59 6.47
N GLN A 237 3.62 24.60 6.72
CA GLN A 237 3.71 25.33 7.98
C GLN A 237 2.35 25.83 8.51
N PRO A 238 1.44 26.42 7.72
CA PRO A 238 0.17 26.92 8.24
C PRO A 238 -0.72 25.84 8.89
N PHE A 239 -0.47 24.57 8.59
CA PHE A 239 -1.24 23.43 9.08
C PHE A 239 -0.50 22.63 10.17
N SER A 240 0.62 23.15 10.69
CA SER A 240 1.34 22.54 11.82
C SER A 240 0.47 22.46 13.08
N ALA A 241 0.87 21.62 14.04
CA ALA A 241 0.14 21.50 15.30
C ALA A 241 0.09 22.82 16.09
N HIS A 242 1.11 23.67 15.92
CA HIS A 242 1.22 24.97 16.56
C HIS A 242 0.33 26.04 15.92
N HIS A 243 0.11 25.98 14.60
CA HIS A 243 -0.64 27.00 13.87
C HIS A 243 -2.11 26.62 13.63
N CYS A 244 -2.43 25.32 13.52
CA CYS A 244 -3.79 24.85 13.26
C CYS A 244 -4.19 23.75 14.25
N THR A 245 -4.60 24.16 15.46
CA THR A 245 -4.94 23.25 16.56
C THR A 245 -6.11 22.31 16.24
N SER A 246 -7.09 22.75 15.44
CA SER A 246 -8.24 21.94 15.03
C SER A 246 -7.91 20.77 14.09
N LEU A 247 -6.68 20.73 13.52
CA LEU A 247 -6.15 19.64 12.69
C LEU A 247 -5.12 18.76 13.41
N GLN A 248 -4.93 18.93 14.72
CA GLN A 248 -4.08 18.03 15.50
C GLN A 248 -4.64 16.60 15.45
N GLN A 249 -3.75 15.61 15.29
CA GLN A 249 -4.10 14.19 15.18
C GLN A 249 -5.00 13.83 13.99
N LYS A 250 -5.16 14.74 13.02
CA LYS A 250 -5.90 14.53 11.77
C LYS A 250 -4.95 14.52 10.58
N PRO A 251 -5.21 13.71 9.55
CA PRO A 251 -4.36 13.67 8.36
C PRO A 251 -4.34 15.02 7.62
N LYS A 252 -3.14 15.42 7.18
CA LYS A 252 -2.89 16.62 6.38
C LYS A 252 -2.22 16.17 5.08
N LEU A 253 -3.01 16.09 4.02
CA LEU A 253 -2.66 15.39 2.78
C LEU A 253 -2.34 16.40 1.68
N PHE A 254 -1.10 16.41 1.21
CA PHE A 254 -0.63 17.30 0.15
C PHE A 254 -0.26 16.50 -1.08
N PHE A 255 -0.82 16.86 -2.24
CA PHE A 255 -0.49 16.23 -3.52
C PHE A 255 0.13 17.27 -4.45
N ILE A 256 1.43 17.12 -4.75
CA ILE A 256 2.21 18.14 -5.45
C ILE A 256 2.60 17.61 -6.83
N GLN A 257 1.97 18.20 -7.85
CA GLN A 257 2.30 17.98 -9.24
C GLN A 257 3.18 19.11 -9.75
N ALA A 258 4.49 18.94 -9.56
CA ALA A 258 5.53 19.85 -10.00
C ALA A 258 6.84 19.09 -10.28
N CYS A 259 7.64 19.57 -11.24
CA CYS A 259 8.98 19.02 -11.47
C CYS A 259 9.88 19.32 -10.27
N GLN A 260 10.74 18.39 -9.86
CA GLN A 260 11.70 18.62 -8.76
C GLN A 260 13.14 18.79 -9.25
N GLY A 261 13.32 18.99 -10.55
CA GLY A 261 14.58 19.35 -11.20
C GLY A 261 14.47 19.31 -12.72
N ILE A 262 15.63 19.27 -13.38
CA ILE A 262 15.75 19.36 -14.85
C ILE A 262 16.13 18.04 -15.52
N GLN A 263 16.41 16.98 -14.74
CA GLN A 263 16.87 15.71 -15.28
C GLN A 263 15.68 14.87 -15.79
N GLU A 264 15.80 14.30 -16.98
CA GLU A 264 14.84 13.31 -17.47
C GLU A 264 15.21 11.92 -16.93
N GLN A 265 14.24 11.24 -16.31
CA GLN A 265 14.46 9.89 -15.80
C GLN A 265 14.46 8.91 -16.98
N LYS A 266 15.59 8.20 -17.14
CA LYS A 266 15.81 7.25 -18.24
C LYS A 266 15.29 5.86 -17.89
N ALA A 267 14.82 5.13 -18.90
CA ALA A 267 14.54 3.71 -18.77
C ALA A 267 15.83 2.93 -18.48
N VAL A 268 15.84 2.12 -17.42
CA VAL A 268 16.88 1.12 -17.18
C VAL A 268 16.35 -0.21 -17.70
N PHE A 269 17.03 -0.78 -18.70
CA PHE A 269 16.75 -2.13 -19.17
C PHE A 269 17.49 -3.09 -18.23
N LEU A 270 16.76 -3.91 -17.48
CA LEU A 270 17.34 -4.90 -16.58
C LEU A 270 18.19 -5.90 -17.39
N GLN A 271 19.51 -5.83 -17.27
CA GLN A 271 20.40 -6.96 -17.51
C GLN A 271 20.71 -7.62 -16.16
N SER A 272 20.57 -8.94 -16.13
CA SER A 272 20.74 -9.83 -14.99
C SER A 272 22.13 -9.77 -14.34
N ASP A 273 22.12 -9.76 -13.01
CA ASP A 273 23.12 -10.15 -12.01
C ASP A 273 24.61 -9.93 -12.33
N GLY A 274 25.17 -8.83 -11.80
CA GLY A 274 26.60 -8.64 -11.59
C GLY A 274 26.84 -7.60 -10.49
N PRO A 275 27.84 -7.78 -9.59
CA PRO A 275 28.00 -6.94 -8.42
C PRO A 275 28.61 -5.60 -8.82
N LEU A 276 27.78 -4.57 -8.93
CA LEU A 276 28.26 -3.20 -9.05
C LEU A 276 28.13 -2.52 -7.69
N GLY A 277 29.29 -2.21 -7.10
CA GLY A 277 29.38 -1.34 -5.95
C GLY A 277 28.73 0.00 -6.27
N VAL A 278 27.67 0.33 -5.54
CA VAL A 278 26.99 1.62 -5.63
C VAL A 278 27.35 2.40 -4.37
N THR A 279 28.30 3.32 -4.48
CA THR A 279 28.41 4.43 -3.55
C THR A 279 27.25 5.39 -3.87
N SER A 280 26.22 5.35 -3.03
CA SER A 280 25.01 6.16 -3.17
C SER A 280 25.12 7.41 -2.31
N ASP A 281 25.67 8.48 -2.88
CA ASP A 281 25.50 9.84 -2.33
C ASP A 281 24.13 10.38 -2.78
N ALA A 282 23.06 9.75 -2.28
CA ALA A 282 21.71 10.26 -2.47
C ALA A 282 21.51 11.46 -1.53
N PHE A 283 21.84 12.64 -2.03
CA PHE A 283 21.49 13.91 -1.40
C PHE A 283 19.96 14.06 -1.44
N VAL A 284 19.29 13.67 -0.35
CA VAL A 284 17.90 14.04 -0.08
C VAL A 284 17.95 15.43 0.55
N PRO A 285 17.39 16.50 -0.05
CA PRO A 285 17.19 17.74 0.68
C PRO A 285 16.06 17.50 1.69
N LEU A 286 16.44 16.98 2.86
CA LEU A 286 15.57 16.62 3.99
C LEU A 286 15.55 17.76 5.03
N ASP A 287 15.98 18.97 4.67
CA ASP A 287 16.26 20.04 5.65
C ASP A 287 15.01 20.76 6.21
N SER A 288 13.79 20.33 5.91
CA SER A 288 12.61 20.82 6.66
C SER A 288 11.34 20.02 6.37
N PHE A 289 11.28 18.76 6.81
CA PHE A 289 9.96 18.29 7.25
C PHE A 289 9.61 19.08 8.52
N PRO A 290 8.41 19.70 8.61
CA PRO A 290 7.94 20.18 9.90
C PRO A 290 8.05 19.02 10.89
N THR A 291 8.48 19.29 12.12
CA THR A 291 8.53 18.31 13.22
C THR A 291 7.13 17.77 13.61
N ASP A 292 6.12 18.06 12.80
CA ASP A 292 4.71 17.78 13.00
C ASP A 292 4.31 16.42 12.41
N ALA A 293 3.56 15.68 13.23
CA ALA A 293 2.98 14.41 12.84
C ALA A 293 1.75 14.58 11.92
N ASP A 294 1.35 13.47 11.32
CA ASP A 294 0.11 13.31 10.57
C ASP A 294 0.09 14.05 9.21
N PHE A 295 1.25 14.32 8.61
CA PHE A 295 1.36 14.80 7.23
C PHE A 295 1.60 13.68 6.25
N LEU A 296 1.06 13.83 5.04
CA LEU A 296 1.43 13.07 3.85
C LEU A 296 1.70 14.03 2.71
N LEU A 297 2.80 13.83 2.01
CA LEU A 297 3.21 14.57 0.84
C LEU A 297 3.39 13.60 -0.33
N GLY A 298 2.42 13.57 -1.24
CA GLY A 298 2.49 12.83 -2.50
C GLY A 298 3.17 13.67 -3.58
N MET A 299 4.44 13.41 -3.86
CA MET A 299 5.17 14.10 -4.92
C MET A 299 5.04 13.35 -6.24
N ALA A 300 4.77 14.07 -7.33
CA ALA A 300 4.62 13.48 -8.67
C ALA A 300 5.90 12.85 -9.23
N THR A 301 7.07 13.26 -8.73
CA THR A 301 8.37 12.75 -9.17
C THR A 301 9.40 12.84 -8.03
N VAL A 302 10.39 11.95 -8.06
CA VAL A 302 11.56 11.98 -7.17
C VAL A 302 12.39 13.27 -7.33
N PRO A 303 13.15 13.72 -6.32
CA PRO A 303 14.00 14.91 -6.40
C PRO A 303 14.94 14.91 -7.62
N ASN A 304 15.17 16.08 -8.23
CA ASN A 304 15.97 16.31 -9.43
C ASN A 304 15.35 15.91 -10.78
N PHE A 305 14.20 15.21 -10.79
CA PHE A 305 13.58 14.73 -12.02
C PHE A 305 12.36 15.55 -12.47
N VAL A 306 12.06 15.46 -13.77
CA VAL A 306 10.85 16.04 -14.36
C VAL A 306 9.62 15.15 -14.11
N SER A 307 8.43 15.74 -14.24
CA SER A 307 7.15 15.04 -14.28
C SER A 307 6.43 15.35 -15.60
N PHE A 308 5.74 14.37 -16.17
CA PHE A 308 5.17 14.48 -17.52
C PHE A 308 3.70 14.86 -17.54
N ARG A 309 3.34 15.58 -18.61
CA ARG A 309 2.00 16.09 -18.88
C ARG A 309 1.61 15.79 -20.32
N ASP A 310 0.45 15.16 -20.48
CA ASP A 310 -0.25 15.10 -21.75
C ASP A 310 -1.16 16.33 -21.87
N LYS A 311 -1.11 17.02 -23.02
CA LYS A 311 -1.87 18.26 -23.22
C LYS A 311 -3.38 18.06 -23.23
N LYS A 312 -3.86 16.85 -23.51
CA LYS A 312 -5.28 16.51 -23.59
C LYS A 312 -5.74 15.71 -22.37
N GLN A 313 -4.92 14.76 -21.92
CA GLN A 313 -5.30 13.78 -20.89
C GLN A 313 -4.83 14.14 -19.47
N GLY A 314 -4.19 15.30 -19.28
CA GLY A 314 -3.64 15.70 -17.98
C GLY A 314 -2.27 15.08 -17.68
N THR A 315 -1.84 15.18 -16.42
CA THR A 315 -0.55 14.63 -15.96
C THR A 315 -0.67 13.15 -15.59
N TRP A 316 0.40 12.39 -15.84
CA TRP A 316 0.43 10.95 -15.54
C TRP A 316 0.13 10.68 -14.06
N TYR A 317 0.72 11.47 -13.17
CA TYR A 317 0.53 11.33 -11.73
C TYR A 317 -0.91 11.62 -11.29
N ILE A 318 -1.49 12.76 -11.66
CA ILE A 318 -2.84 13.13 -11.21
C ILE A 318 -3.89 12.21 -11.82
N ARG A 319 -3.74 11.85 -13.10
CA ARG A 319 -4.59 10.87 -13.75
C ARG A 319 -4.59 9.54 -13.00
N SER A 320 -3.39 8.99 -12.74
CA SER A 320 -3.25 7.74 -12.02
C SER A 320 -3.83 7.84 -10.60
N LEU A 321 -3.50 8.90 -9.86
CA LEU A 321 -4.04 9.16 -8.52
C LEU A 321 -5.57 9.13 -8.51
N CYS A 322 -6.21 9.90 -9.40
CA CYS A 322 -7.67 9.95 -9.49
C CYS A 322 -8.26 8.57 -9.81
N GLN A 323 -7.70 7.87 -10.80
CA GLN A 323 -8.17 6.53 -11.19
C GLN A 323 -8.04 5.51 -10.06
N LYS A 324 -6.89 5.48 -9.36
CA LYS A 324 -6.65 4.55 -8.25
C LYS A 324 -7.52 4.88 -7.04
N LEU A 325 -7.77 6.15 -6.74
CA LEU A 325 -8.74 6.56 -5.70
C LEU A 325 -10.15 6.03 -6.02
N LEU A 326 -10.65 6.24 -7.25
CA LEU A 326 -11.98 5.75 -7.66
C LEU A 326 -12.11 4.22 -7.59
N LEU A 327 -11.04 3.49 -7.90
CA LEU A 327 -11.03 2.04 -7.94
C LEU A 327 -10.91 1.41 -6.54
N LEU A 328 -10.04 1.96 -5.69
CA LEU A 328 -9.57 1.31 -4.48
C LEU A 328 -10.23 1.82 -3.19
N VAL A 329 -10.70 3.08 -3.16
CA VAL A 329 -11.45 3.60 -1.99
C VAL A 329 -12.72 2.76 -1.70
N PRO A 330 -13.55 2.38 -2.69
CA PRO A 330 -14.72 1.53 -2.43
C PRO A 330 -14.40 0.14 -1.89
N ARG A 331 -13.13 -0.30 -2.01
CA ARG A 331 -12.62 -1.58 -1.51
C ARG A 331 -12.01 -1.45 -0.10
N GLY A 332 -12.02 -0.26 0.50
CA GLY A 332 -11.51 -0.01 1.85
C GLY A 332 -9.97 -0.06 1.95
N ILE A 333 -9.26 0.15 0.83
CA ILE A 333 -7.80 0.15 0.79
C ILE A 333 -7.28 1.47 1.37
N ASP A 334 -6.21 1.40 2.18
CA ASP A 334 -5.61 2.60 2.77
C ASP A 334 -4.82 3.42 1.74
N LEU A 335 -4.71 4.73 2.02
CA LEU A 335 -4.13 5.71 1.10
C LEU A 335 -2.68 5.40 0.71
N LEU A 336 -1.86 4.83 1.61
CA LEU A 336 -0.48 4.48 1.26
C LEU A 336 -0.45 3.34 0.26
N SER A 337 -1.27 2.30 0.45
CA SER A 337 -1.44 1.24 -0.56
C SER A 337 -1.97 1.78 -1.89
N ILE A 338 -2.90 2.74 -1.88
CA ILE A 338 -3.36 3.42 -3.10
C ILE A 338 -2.20 4.15 -3.80
N LEU A 339 -1.36 4.86 -3.06
CA LEU A 339 -0.21 5.57 -3.61
C LEU A 339 0.88 4.63 -4.12
N THR A 340 1.04 3.45 -3.52
CA THR A 340 1.89 2.39 -4.07
C THR A 340 1.38 1.91 -5.43
N GLU A 341 0.06 1.75 -5.60
CA GLU A 341 -0.54 1.44 -6.90
C GLU A 341 -0.38 2.58 -7.92
N VAL A 342 -0.38 3.84 -7.47
CA VAL A 342 -0.04 5.00 -8.31
C VAL A 342 1.42 4.94 -8.75
N ASN A 343 2.36 4.60 -7.85
CA ASN A 343 3.77 4.44 -8.20
C ASN A 343 3.96 3.34 -9.25
N ASN A 344 3.31 2.18 -9.05
CA ASN A 344 3.36 1.07 -10.00
C ASN A 344 2.81 1.50 -11.37
N ASP A 345 1.66 2.15 -11.41
CA ASP A 345 1.03 2.59 -12.65
C ASP A 345 1.87 3.63 -13.40
N VAL A 346 2.32 4.70 -12.72
CA VAL A 346 3.11 5.78 -13.33
C VAL A 346 4.49 5.29 -13.79
N SER A 347 5.14 4.38 -13.04
CA SER A 347 6.44 3.82 -13.45
C SER A 347 6.36 2.95 -14.71
N ASN A 348 5.19 2.35 -14.97
CA ASN A 348 4.92 1.60 -16.18
C ASN A 348 4.58 2.51 -17.38
N MET A 349 4.13 3.75 -17.16
CA MET A 349 3.91 4.71 -18.24
C MET A 349 5.21 5.09 -18.95
N THR A 350 5.08 5.51 -20.21
CA THR A 350 6.20 5.98 -21.03
C THR A 350 5.70 6.92 -22.13
N ASP A 351 6.61 7.74 -22.67
CA ASP A 351 6.34 8.50 -23.88
C ASP A 351 6.23 7.59 -25.11
N SER A 352 5.75 8.12 -26.24
CA SER A 352 5.54 7.36 -27.48
C SER A 352 6.80 6.70 -28.04
N LYS A 353 7.98 7.13 -27.59
CA LYS A 353 9.28 6.58 -27.97
C LYS A 353 9.80 5.52 -27.00
N GLY A 354 9.14 5.28 -25.86
CA GLY A 354 9.60 4.31 -24.88
C GLY A 354 10.79 4.77 -24.02
N THR A 355 11.14 6.06 -24.06
CA THR A 355 12.41 6.59 -23.53
C THR A 355 12.30 7.29 -22.19
N LYS A 356 11.10 7.79 -21.86
CA LYS A 356 10.86 8.61 -20.68
C LYS A 356 10.11 7.84 -19.60
N LYS A 357 10.62 7.89 -18.38
CA LYS A 357 9.99 7.27 -17.20
C LYS A 357 9.72 8.30 -16.12
N GLN A 358 8.79 8.01 -15.22
CA GLN A 358 8.48 8.87 -14.08
C GLN A 358 8.24 7.99 -12.86
N MET A 359 8.81 8.38 -11.72
CA MET A 359 8.61 7.69 -10.45
C MET A 359 8.07 8.68 -9.40
N PRO A 360 6.77 8.63 -9.06
CA PRO A 360 6.23 9.40 -7.94
C PRO A 360 6.82 8.91 -6.61
N GLN A 361 6.84 9.80 -5.62
CA GLN A 361 7.41 9.51 -4.30
C GLN A 361 6.54 10.12 -3.20
N PRO A 362 5.77 9.30 -2.47
CA PRO A 362 5.14 9.75 -1.23
C PRO A 362 6.18 9.85 -0.10
N ALA A 363 6.06 10.88 0.73
CA ALA A 363 6.76 11.02 2.00
C ALA A 363 5.74 11.38 3.09
N TYR A 364 5.87 10.86 4.30
CA TYR A 364 4.84 11.00 5.32
C TYR A 364 5.36 10.92 6.75
N SER A 365 4.65 11.59 7.64
CA SER A 365 4.73 11.47 9.11
C SER A 365 3.40 10.96 9.70
N LEU A 366 2.59 10.27 8.88
CA LEU A 366 1.36 9.60 9.31
C LEU A 366 1.67 8.55 10.39
N ARG A 367 0.81 8.48 11.41
CA ARG A 367 0.94 7.54 12.54
C ARG A 367 -0.11 6.43 12.50
N LYS A 368 -1.12 6.56 11.63
CA LYS A 368 -2.24 5.63 11.48
C LYS A 368 -2.57 5.48 9.99
N LYS A 369 -3.32 4.43 9.63
CA LYS A 369 -3.85 4.26 8.28
C LYS A 369 -4.89 5.34 7.96
N VAL A 370 -4.80 5.92 6.77
CA VAL A 370 -5.83 6.80 6.23
C VAL A 370 -6.70 5.96 5.30
N ILE A 371 -7.94 5.70 5.69
CA ILE A 371 -8.91 4.94 4.89
C ILE A 371 -10.10 5.85 4.66
N PHE A 372 -10.31 6.26 3.40
CA PHE A 372 -11.47 7.08 3.07
C PHE A 372 -12.76 6.25 3.17
N PRO A 373 -13.84 6.81 3.73
CA PRO A 373 -15.13 6.14 3.76
C PRO A 373 -15.61 5.87 2.34
N LYS A 374 -16.31 4.74 2.15
CA LYS A 374 -16.95 4.42 0.87
C LYS A 374 -17.97 5.52 0.53
N PRO A 375 -17.80 6.24 -0.60
CA PRO A 375 -18.76 7.26 -1.00
C PRO A 375 -20.15 6.70 -1.28
N LYS A 376 -21.18 7.47 -0.96
CA LYS A 376 -22.58 7.13 -1.23
C LYS A 376 -23.00 7.48 -2.67
N ASN A 377 -22.37 8.49 -3.26
CA ASN A 377 -22.67 8.97 -4.60
C ASN A 377 -22.06 8.06 -5.68
N PRO A 378 -22.64 8.01 -6.89
CA PRO A 378 -22.04 7.28 -8.01
C PRO A 378 -20.66 7.83 -8.36
N ARG A 379 -19.79 6.97 -8.91
CA ARG A 379 -18.43 7.38 -9.31
C ARG A 379 -18.51 8.47 -10.39
N PRO A 380 -17.72 9.55 -10.29
CA PRO A 380 -17.62 10.54 -11.35
C PRO A 380 -16.98 9.93 -12.60
N MET A 381 -17.32 10.47 -13.76
CA MET A 381 -16.58 10.21 -14.99
C MET A 381 -15.38 11.17 -15.04
N LEU A 382 -14.20 10.63 -15.35
CA LEU A 382 -12.99 11.43 -15.51
C LEU A 382 -12.83 11.84 -16.98
N ASP A 383 -12.32 13.04 -17.21
CA ASP A 383 -11.99 13.60 -18.52
C ASP A 383 -10.71 12.99 -19.12
#